data_AF-A0A0P0CVM8-F1
#
_entry.id   AF-A0A0P0CVM8-F1
#
_cell.length_a   1.000
_cell.length_b   1.000
_cell.length_c   1.000
_cell.angle_alpha   90.00
_cell.angle_beta   90.00
_cell.angle_gamma   90.00
#
_symmetry.space_group_name_H-M   'P 1'
#
loop_
_entity.id
_entity.type
_entity.pdbx_description
1 polymer ?
#
loop_
_entity_poly.entity_id
_entity_poly.type
_entity_poly.pdbx_seq_one_letter_code
_entity_poly.pdbx_strand_id
1 'polypeptide(L)'
;MHIQDILGFGKYKGLKLLDVYRGTLNIDRVLLKDYADLILNGSLRLHYEDYIDTTSFQCVDKFDVTEHEIRTLSFYEEGVDGSEVSYGSSLAEITNNVESDIAYCLSIGNQRTGAEFGGFLSLAKFSQDYAKRLPVGADPQYISWCIENIAGFFIPADEISELENMRISKFIGVDVVRKEGGLYEYSPNIEIGRYSFPDRIKELNKAKIDKFESLVVEDHSNDEDSRPSRYGYSSWDEMSFYEAYEGDSDAWELDNI
;
A
#
# COMPACT_ATOMS: atom_id res chain seq x y z
N MET A 1 -4.37 -24.00 -2.24
CA MET A 1 -3.15 -23.20 -2.47
C MET A 1 -2.46 -23.06 -1.13
N HIS A 2 -1.16 -23.29 -1.08
CA HIS A 2 -0.38 -23.18 0.17
C HIS A 2 0.17 -21.76 0.35
N ILE A 3 0.46 -21.33 1.59
CA ILE A 3 0.97 -19.98 1.88
C ILE A 3 2.29 -19.64 1.18
N GLN A 4 3.10 -20.65 0.86
CA GLN A 4 4.37 -20.48 0.13
C GLN A 4 4.20 -20.43 -1.39
N ASP A 5 3.00 -20.71 -1.90
CA ASP A 5 2.74 -20.73 -3.34
C ASP A 5 2.78 -19.32 -3.93
N ILE A 6 3.23 -19.25 -5.18
CA ILE A 6 3.24 -18.02 -5.98
C ILE A 6 1.87 -17.84 -6.64
N LEU A 7 1.31 -16.63 -6.51
CA LEU A 7 0.06 -16.25 -7.14
C LEU A 7 0.22 -16.21 -8.66
N GLY A 8 -0.58 -17.01 -9.38
CA GLY A 8 -0.60 -17.05 -10.84
C GLY A 8 -1.49 -15.98 -11.49
N PHE A 9 -2.22 -15.19 -10.69
CA PHE A 9 -3.30 -14.31 -11.15
C PHE A 9 -3.42 -13.03 -10.30
N GLY A 10 -4.23 -12.09 -10.79
CA GLY A 10 -4.63 -10.86 -10.10
C GLY A 10 -3.51 -9.85 -9.83
N LYS A 11 -3.80 -8.88 -8.95
CA LYS A 11 -2.94 -7.74 -8.57
C LYS A 11 -1.52 -8.15 -8.18
N TYR A 12 -1.42 -9.25 -7.42
CA TYR A 12 -0.15 -9.73 -6.87
C TYR A 12 0.45 -10.91 -7.65
N LYS A 13 0.12 -11.07 -8.94
CA LYS A 13 0.68 -12.11 -9.80
C LYS A 13 2.21 -12.08 -9.78
N GLY A 14 2.81 -13.23 -9.46
CA GLY A 14 4.26 -13.42 -9.35
C GLY A 14 4.83 -13.30 -7.94
N LEU A 15 3.99 -12.97 -6.95
CA LEU A 15 4.38 -12.89 -5.53
C LEU A 15 3.86 -14.09 -4.75
N LYS A 16 4.54 -14.43 -3.65
CA LYS A 16 4.06 -15.46 -2.72
C LYS A 16 2.86 -14.95 -1.93
N LEU A 17 1.90 -15.83 -1.65
CA LEU A 17 0.74 -15.49 -0.82
C LEU A 17 1.18 -14.96 0.55
N LEU A 18 2.19 -15.59 1.17
CA LEU A 18 2.76 -15.14 2.43
C LEU A 18 3.30 -13.71 2.39
N ASP A 19 3.96 -13.32 1.30
CA ASP A 19 4.54 -11.97 1.16
C ASP A 19 3.44 -10.92 1.01
N VAL A 20 2.35 -11.27 0.32
CA VAL A 20 1.15 -10.43 0.23
C VAL A 20 0.47 -10.31 1.60
N TYR A 21 0.33 -11.42 2.34
CA TYR A 21 -0.31 -11.41 3.65
C TYR A 21 0.49 -10.59 4.67
N ARG A 22 1.80 -10.81 4.76
CA ARG A 22 2.64 -10.18 5.80
C ARG A 22 3.11 -8.78 5.43
N GLY A 23 3.23 -8.48 4.15
CA GLY A 23 3.92 -7.29 3.67
C GLY A 23 5.42 -7.33 3.92
N THR A 24 6.12 -6.32 3.44
CA THR A 24 7.55 -6.11 3.72
C THR A 24 7.74 -4.96 4.72
N LEU A 25 8.71 -5.12 5.62
CA LEU A 25 9.25 -4.03 6.44
C LEU A 25 10.27 -3.18 5.66
N ASN A 26 10.85 -3.76 4.61
CA ASN A 26 11.90 -3.14 3.82
C ASN A 26 11.30 -2.63 2.51
N ILE A 27 10.77 -1.41 2.54
CA ILE A 27 10.39 -0.70 1.32
C ILE A 27 11.67 -0.21 0.64
N ASP A 28 11.75 -0.46 -0.67
CA ASP A 28 12.86 -0.02 -1.51
C ASP A 28 13.00 1.51 -1.46
N ARG A 29 14.19 2.01 -1.13
CA ARG A 29 14.45 3.45 -0.96
C ARG A 29 14.35 4.22 -2.28
N VAL A 30 14.67 3.58 -3.40
CA VAL A 30 14.51 4.18 -4.73
C VAL A 30 13.03 4.31 -5.06
N LEU A 31 12.23 3.27 -4.77
CA LEU A 31 10.77 3.33 -4.94
C LEU A 31 10.16 4.46 -4.11
N LEU A 32 10.55 4.57 -2.83
CA LEU A 32 10.03 5.60 -1.94
C LEU A 32 10.45 7.02 -2.38
N LYS A 33 11.69 7.19 -2.84
CA LYS A 33 12.18 8.44 -3.43
C LYS A 33 11.36 8.83 -4.65
N ASP A 34 11.19 7.92 -5.60
CA ASP A 34 10.50 8.21 -6.85
C ASP A 34 9.00 8.50 -6.61
N TYR A 35 8.39 7.81 -5.65
CA TYR A 35 7.04 8.13 -5.17
C TYR A 35 6.99 9.54 -4.56
N ALA A 36 7.89 9.86 -3.63
CA ALA A 36 7.90 11.16 -2.97
C ALA A 36 8.13 12.31 -3.97
N ASP A 37 9.03 12.13 -4.94
CA ASP A 37 9.26 13.08 -6.03
C ASP A 37 8.00 13.27 -6.90
N LEU A 38 7.33 12.19 -7.27
CA LEU A 38 6.07 12.25 -8.02
C LEU A 38 4.98 13.03 -7.27
N ILE A 39 4.80 12.75 -5.97
CA ILE A 39 3.76 13.42 -5.17
C ILE A 39 4.10 14.90 -5.00
N LEU A 40 5.32 15.22 -4.54
CA LEU A 40 5.71 16.56 -4.11
C LEU A 40 6.04 17.51 -5.26
N ASN A 41 6.48 17.00 -6.42
CA ASN A 41 6.81 17.82 -7.59
C ASN A 41 5.83 17.65 -8.75
N GLY A 42 4.83 16.78 -8.62
CA GLY A 42 3.81 16.53 -9.64
C GLY A 42 2.51 17.30 -9.41
N SER A 43 1.51 17.01 -10.25
CA SER A 43 0.17 17.59 -10.14
C SER A 43 -0.58 17.18 -8.88
N LEU A 44 -0.14 16.13 -8.20
CA LEU A 44 -0.76 15.60 -6.99
C LEU A 44 -0.58 16.55 -5.80
N ARG A 45 0.57 17.22 -5.70
CA ARG A 45 0.76 18.31 -4.74
C ARG A 45 -0.20 19.47 -4.98
N LEU A 46 -0.41 19.89 -6.23
CA LEU A 46 -1.35 20.98 -6.53
C LEU A 46 -2.78 20.59 -6.11
N HIS A 47 -3.17 19.34 -6.36
CA HIS A 47 -4.45 18.82 -5.89
C HIS A 47 -4.55 18.82 -4.37
N TYR A 48 -3.47 18.48 -3.67
CA TYR A 48 -3.41 18.58 -2.21
C TYR A 48 -3.62 20.02 -1.72
N GLU A 49 -2.92 20.99 -2.32
CA GLU A 49 -3.00 22.41 -1.96
C GLU A 49 -4.42 22.99 -2.18
N ASP A 50 -5.09 22.59 -3.26
CA ASP A 50 -6.44 23.05 -3.60
C ASP A 50 -7.52 22.58 -2.60
N TYR A 51 -7.35 21.39 -2.03
CA TYR A 51 -8.39 20.73 -1.22
C TYR A 51 -8.16 20.81 0.29
N ILE A 52 -6.90 20.91 0.74
CA ILE A 52 -6.54 20.76 2.16
C ILE A 52 -6.06 22.09 2.79
N ASP A 53 -5.89 23.15 1.97
CA ASP A 53 -5.61 24.53 2.38
C ASP A 53 -4.48 24.65 3.41
N THR A 54 -3.27 24.30 2.99
CA THR A 54 -2.06 24.51 3.79
C THR A 54 -1.25 25.67 3.21
N THR A 55 -1.53 26.87 3.72
CA THR A 55 -0.81 28.12 3.35
C THR A 55 0.71 28.03 3.47
N SER A 56 1.23 27.11 4.27
CA SER A 56 2.66 26.78 4.43
C SER A 56 3.26 26.07 3.20
N PHE A 57 2.51 25.19 2.51
CA PHE A 57 2.99 24.45 1.33
C PHE A 57 3.09 25.35 0.10
N GLN A 58 2.22 26.36 0.00
CA GLN A 58 2.22 27.35 -1.09
C GLN A 58 3.48 28.23 -1.12
N CYS A 59 4.23 28.31 -0.01
CA CYS A 59 5.49 29.06 0.07
C CYS A 59 6.69 28.28 -0.48
N VAL A 60 6.53 26.98 -0.76
CA VAL A 60 7.57 26.14 -1.34
C VAL A 60 7.42 26.18 -2.87
N ASP A 61 8.51 26.44 -3.59
CA ASP A 61 8.48 26.37 -5.06
C ASP A 61 8.59 24.89 -5.49
N LYS A 62 9.65 24.24 -5.04
CA LYS A 62 9.99 22.86 -5.42
C LYS A 62 10.58 22.07 -4.26
N PHE A 63 10.55 20.75 -4.36
CA PHE A 63 11.27 19.84 -3.48
C PHE A 63 12.44 19.18 -4.21
N ASP A 64 13.60 19.10 -3.58
CA ASP A 64 14.70 18.22 -4.00
C ASP A 64 14.64 16.94 -3.16
N VAL A 65 14.37 15.80 -3.81
CA VAL A 65 14.09 14.52 -3.14
C VAL A 65 15.19 13.51 -3.43
N THR A 66 15.87 13.08 -2.38
CA THR A 66 16.89 12.02 -2.41
C THR A 66 16.36 10.76 -1.73
N GLU A 67 17.14 9.68 -1.69
CA GLU A 67 16.74 8.42 -1.03
C GLU A 67 16.51 8.53 0.49
N HIS A 68 17.03 9.58 1.11
CA HIS A 68 17.01 9.75 2.57
C HIS A 68 16.41 11.08 3.02
N GLU A 69 16.49 12.09 2.16
CA GLU A 69 16.18 13.46 2.54
C GLU A 69 15.32 14.16 1.50
N ILE A 70 14.46 15.05 1.98
CA ILE A 70 13.69 16.01 1.21
C ILE A 70 14.19 17.40 1.58
N ARG A 71 14.49 18.24 0.60
CA ARG A 71 14.84 19.64 0.81
C ARG A 71 13.78 20.53 0.17
N THR A 72 13.27 21.49 0.93
CA THR A 72 12.40 22.53 0.39
C THR A 72 13.24 23.59 -0.31
N LEU A 73 12.91 23.90 -1.56
CA LEU A 73 13.44 25.02 -2.31
C LEU A 73 12.35 26.09 -2.36
N SER A 74 12.63 27.26 -1.80
CA SER A 74 11.65 28.36 -1.71
C SER A 74 11.99 29.50 -2.65
N PHE A 75 10.98 30.28 -3.04
CA PHE A 75 11.15 31.47 -3.89
C PHE A 75 12.10 32.54 -3.32
N TYR A 76 12.46 32.45 -2.03
CA TYR A 76 13.27 33.45 -1.32
C TYR A 76 14.76 33.08 -1.17
N GLU A 77 15.24 32.05 -1.89
CA GLU A 77 16.66 31.63 -1.81
C GLU A 77 17.62 32.57 -2.55
N GLU A 78 17.13 33.36 -3.52
CA GLU A 78 17.90 34.45 -4.13
C GLU A 78 17.44 35.81 -3.57
N GLY A 79 18.38 36.58 -3.02
CA GLY A 79 18.15 37.98 -2.68
C GLY A 79 17.80 38.78 -3.94
N VAL A 80 17.06 39.88 -3.78
CA VAL A 80 16.69 40.81 -4.89
C VAL A 80 17.93 41.35 -5.64
N ASP A 81 19.11 41.21 -5.04
CA ASP A 81 20.43 41.61 -5.55
C ASP A 81 21.30 40.43 -6.05
N GLY A 82 20.77 39.21 -6.09
CA GLY A 82 21.52 38.00 -6.44
C GLY A 82 22.49 37.53 -5.35
N SER A 83 22.37 38.06 -4.13
CA SER A 83 23.09 37.49 -2.98
C SER A 83 22.41 36.21 -2.51
N GLU A 84 23.20 35.20 -2.14
CA GLU A 84 22.69 34.02 -1.45
C GLU A 84 22.10 34.47 -0.11
N VAL A 85 20.80 34.26 0.07
CA VAL A 85 20.19 34.42 1.38
C VAL A 85 20.67 33.25 2.23
N SER A 86 21.44 33.54 3.29
CA SER A 86 21.84 32.53 4.26
C SER A 86 20.62 31.73 4.72
N TYR A 87 20.61 30.43 4.44
CA TYR A 87 19.71 29.47 5.08
C TYR A 87 19.70 29.74 6.59
N GLY A 88 18.51 29.82 7.19
CA GLY A 88 18.38 30.01 8.64
C GLY A 88 18.06 31.44 9.11
N SER A 89 17.64 32.35 8.24
CA SER A 89 17.04 33.60 8.74
C SER A 89 15.69 33.28 9.41
N SER A 90 15.56 33.63 10.69
CA SER A 90 14.51 33.16 11.60
C SER A 90 13.06 33.33 11.12
N LEU A 91 12.79 34.20 10.14
CA LEU A 91 11.45 34.34 9.57
C LEU A 91 11.09 33.18 8.62
N ALA A 92 11.99 32.80 7.71
CA ALA A 92 11.78 31.69 6.79
C ALA A 92 11.71 30.35 7.52
N GLU A 93 12.47 30.19 8.61
CA GLU A 93 12.43 28.97 9.44
C GLU A 93 11.14 28.80 10.26
N ILE A 94 10.52 29.91 10.67
CA ILE A 94 9.28 29.93 11.46
C ILE A 94 8.05 29.83 10.55
N THR A 95 8.08 30.41 9.34
CA THR A 95 6.95 30.36 8.40
C THR A 95 6.93 29.14 7.49
N ASN A 96 8.05 28.44 7.29
CA ASN A 96 8.15 27.30 6.37
C ASN A 96 8.35 25.95 7.08
N ASN A 97 7.85 25.77 8.31
CA ASN A 97 7.76 24.42 8.86
C ASN A 97 6.64 23.65 8.15
N VAL A 98 7.01 22.86 7.15
CA VAL A 98 6.08 22.04 6.37
C VAL A 98 6.22 20.55 6.70
N GLU A 99 6.85 20.19 7.82
CA GLU A 99 7.07 18.79 8.23
C GLU A 99 5.77 17.98 8.20
N SER A 100 4.74 18.47 8.89
CA SER A 100 3.43 17.82 8.96
C SER A 100 2.75 17.77 7.59
N ASP A 101 2.92 18.80 6.78
CA ASP A 101 2.32 18.89 5.46
C ASP A 101 2.98 17.91 4.48
N ILE A 102 4.32 17.76 4.52
CA ILE A 102 5.05 16.77 3.72
C ILE A 102 4.60 15.37 4.14
N ALA A 103 4.62 15.07 5.45
CA ALA A 103 4.21 13.77 5.97
C ALA A 103 2.78 13.44 5.53
N TYR A 104 1.85 14.39 5.67
CA TYR A 104 0.46 14.19 5.32
C TYR A 104 0.25 14.06 3.81
N CYS A 105 0.85 14.93 3.00
CA CYS A 105 0.77 14.88 1.53
C CYS A 105 1.30 13.55 0.96
N LEU A 106 2.41 13.02 1.51
CA LEU A 106 2.96 11.72 1.10
C LEU A 106 2.09 10.54 1.56
N SER A 107 1.38 10.69 2.68
CA SER A 107 0.62 9.62 3.32
C SER A 107 -0.84 9.56 2.89
N ILE A 108 -1.43 10.67 2.42
CA ILE A 108 -2.87 10.83 2.23
C ILE A 108 -3.47 9.79 1.27
N GLY A 109 -2.72 9.38 0.23
CA GLY A 109 -3.17 8.35 -0.70
C GLY A 109 -3.39 6.97 -0.05
N ASN A 110 -2.85 6.74 1.15
CA ASN A 110 -3.03 5.51 1.92
C ASN A 110 -4.06 5.67 3.05
N GLN A 111 -4.69 6.84 3.15
CA GLN A 111 -5.70 7.16 4.16
C GLN A 111 -7.09 7.19 3.53
N ARG A 112 -8.11 6.95 4.36
CA ARG A 112 -9.52 7.08 3.99
C ARG A 112 -9.84 8.44 3.37
N THR A 113 -9.27 9.51 3.93
CA THR A 113 -9.45 10.87 3.44
C THR A 113 -8.99 11.04 2.00
N GLY A 114 -7.85 10.45 1.61
CA GLY A 114 -7.39 10.49 0.21
C GLY A 114 -8.29 9.70 -0.73
N ALA A 115 -8.87 8.60 -0.26
CA ALA A 115 -9.84 7.83 -1.04
C ALA A 115 -11.15 8.61 -1.26
N GLU A 116 -11.64 9.33 -0.24
CA GLU A 116 -12.89 10.10 -0.31
C GLU A 116 -12.77 11.33 -1.23
N PHE A 117 -11.63 12.03 -1.20
CA PHE A 117 -11.41 13.18 -2.07
C PHE A 117 -11.07 12.80 -3.51
N GLY A 118 -10.57 11.58 -3.73
CA GLY A 118 -10.09 11.14 -5.04
C GLY A 118 -8.82 11.88 -5.46
N GLY A 119 -8.25 11.48 -6.59
CA GLY A 119 -7.06 12.15 -7.15
C GLY A 119 -5.74 11.81 -6.45
N PHE A 120 -5.72 11.30 -5.22
CA PHE A 120 -4.50 10.88 -4.52
C PHE A 120 -4.04 9.46 -4.92
N LEU A 121 -2.72 9.24 -4.92
CA LEU A 121 -2.10 7.98 -5.31
C LEU A 121 -1.43 7.32 -4.09
N SER A 122 -1.77 6.07 -3.79
CA SER A 122 -1.11 5.30 -2.73
C SER A 122 0.25 4.75 -3.18
N LEU A 123 1.17 4.51 -2.25
CA LEU A 123 2.48 3.91 -2.58
C LEU A 123 2.30 2.48 -3.12
N ALA A 124 1.30 1.74 -2.63
CA ALA A 124 0.96 0.41 -3.11
C ALA A 124 0.45 0.41 -4.56
N LYS A 125 -0.31 1.45 -4.97
CA LYS A 125 -0.76 1.63 -6.36
C LYS A 125 0.41 2.04 -7.25
N PHE A 126 1.24 2.98 -6.81
CA PHE A 126 2.46 3.38 -7.53
C PHE A 126 3.42 2.19 -7.76
N SER A 127 3.65 1.35 -6.74
CA SER A 127 4.55 0.18 -6.83
C SER A 127 4.10 -0.86 -7.87
N GLN A 128 2.80 -0.98 -8.15
CA GLN A 128 2.30 -1.93 -9.15
C GLN A 128 2.69 -1.55 -10.58
N ASP A 129 2.73 -0.25 -10.84
CA ASP A 129 3.12 0.31 -12.14
C ASP A 129 4.64 0.45 -12.28
N TYR A 130 5.36 0.47 -11.15
CA TYR A 130 6.81 0.47 -11.11
C TYR A 130 7.38 -0.90 -11.52
N ALA A 131 8.46 -0.90 -12.31
CA ALA A 131 8.98 -2.09 -13.02
C ALA A 131 9.31 -3.31 -12.13
N LYS A 132 9.37 -3.15 -10.81
CA LYS A 132 9.48 -4.21 -9.82
C LYS A 132 8.22 -4.22 -8.95
N ARG A 133 7.31 -5.17 -9.20
CA ARG A 133 6.13 -5.40 -8.36
C ARG A 133 6.59 -5.83 -6.96
N LEU A 134 6.64 -4.89 -6.03
CA LEU A 134 6.94 -5.16 -4.62
C LEU A 134 5.67 -4.93 -3.79
N PRO A 135 5.31 -5.87 -2.90
CA PRO A 135 4.21 -5.64 -1.98
C PRO A 135 4.64 -4.53 -0.99
N VAL A 136 4.02 -3.35 -1.10
CA VAL A 136 4.19 -2.26 -0.15
C VAL A 136 3.14 -2.45 0.93
N GLY A 137 3.59 -2.90 2.09
CA GLY A 137 2.69 -3.29 3.18
C GLY A 137 1.92 -4.58 2.92
N ALA A 138 1.25 -5.04 3.98
CA ALA A 138 0.40 -6.21 4.02
C ALA A 138 -0.96 -5.92 3.37
N ASP A 139 -1.46 -6.88 2.59
CA ASP A 139 -2.82 -6.86 2.04
C ASP A 139 -3.52 -8.22 2.28
N PRO A 140 -3.87 -8.54 3.55
CA PRO A 140 -4.59 -9.75 3.88
C PRO A 140 -6.06 -9.72 3.40
N GLN A 141 -6.60 -8.53 3.12
CA GLN A 141 -7.93 -8.36 2.55
C GLN A 141 -8.00 -8.91 1.12
N TYR A 142 -6.93 -8.74 0.34
CA TYR A 142 -6.83 -9.38 -0.98
C TYR A 142 -6.97 -10.91 -0.92
N ILE A 143 -6.45 -11.56 0.13
CA ILE A 143 -6.63 -13.00 0.31
C ILE A 143 -8.09 -13.35 0.62
N SER A 144 -8.75 -12.53 1.44
CA SER A 144 -10.19 -12.66 1.70
C SER A 144 -11.00 -12.53 0.40
N TRP A 145 -10.67 -11.54 -0.43
CA TRP A 145 -11.26 -11.36 -1.75
C TRP A 145 -11.01 -12.55 -2.68
N CYS A 146 -9.81 -13.15 -2.65
CA CYS A 146 -9.50 -14.35 -3.44
C CYS A 146 -10.38 -15.54 -3.01
N ILE A 147 -10.56 -15.74 -1.70
CA ILE A 147 -11.43 -16.78 -1.14
C ILE A 147 -12.88 -16.55 -1.56
N GLU A 148 -13.35 -15.32 -1.67
CA GLU A 148 -14.72 -15.05 -2.11
C GLU A 148 -14.88 -15.25 -3.62
N ASN A 149 -14.00 -14.67 -4.43
CA ASN A 149 -14.27 -14.42 -5.85
C ASN A 149 -13.58 -15.39 -6.79
N ILE A 150 -12.44 -16.00 -6.39
CA ILE A 150 -11.68 -16.86 -7.29
C ILE A 150 -12.15 -18.30 -7.16
N ALA A 151 -12.63 -18.86 -8.28
CA ALA A 151 -13.07 -20.24 -8.35
C ALA A 151 -11.90 -21.19 -8.08
N GLY A 152 -12.10 -22.16 -7.18
CA GLY A 152 -11.07 -23.13 -6.79
C GLY A 152 -9.92 -22.55 -5.95
N PHE A 153 -9.98 -21.27 -5.57
CA PHE A 153 -9.05 -20.71 -4.58
C PHE A 153 -9.54 -21.03 -3.17
N PHE A 154 -8.70 -21.74 -2.42
CA PHE A 154 -8.84 -22.01 -1.00
C PHE A 154 -7.45 -22.23 -0.39
N ILE A 155 -7.33 -21.96 0.91
CA ILE A 155 -6.12 -22.19 1.70
C ILE A 155 -6.42 -23.29 2.72
N PRO A 156 -5.53 -24.27 2.95
CA PRO A 156 -5.71 -25.27 4.01
C PRO A 156 -6.08 -24.64 5.37
N ALA A 157 -6.94 -25.30 6.13
CA ALA A 157 -7.50 -24.74 7.35
C ALA A 157 -6.43 -24.45 8.43
N ASP A 158 -5.45 -25.34 8.55
CA ASP A 158 -4.28 -25.18 9.41
C ASP A 158 -3.44 -23.95 9.00
N GLU A 159 -3.27 -23.73 7.70
CA GLU A 159 -2.54 -22.57 7.17
C GLU A 159 -3.30 -21.24 7.35
N ILE A 160 -4.64 -21.23 7.30
CA ILE A 160 -5.41 -20.03 7.67
C ILE A 160 -5.15 -19.66 9.13
N SER A 161 -5.22 -20.64 10.03
CA SER A 161 -4.90 -20.40 11.45
C SER A 161 -3.45 -19.99 11.64
N GLU A 162 -2.51 -20.52 10.84
CA GLU A 162 -1.12 -20.08 10.86
C GLU A 162 -1.01 -18.59 10.49
N LEU A 163 -1.65 -18.16 9.40
CA LEU A 163 -1.66 -16.77 8.94
C LEU A 163 -2.17 -15.82 10.03
N GLU A 164 -3.32 -16.11 10.66
CA GLU A 164 -3.90 -15.25 11.72
C GLU A 164 -2.98 -15.06 12.93
N ASN A 165 -2.10 -16.03 13.19
CA ASN A 165 -1.10 -15.94 14.26
C ASN A 165 0.14 -15.13 13.87
N MET A 166 0.34 -14.84 12.59
CA MET A 166 1.48 -14.07 12.10
C MET A 166 1.26 -12.57 12.28
N ARG A 167 2.39 -11.86 12.41
CA ARG A 167 2.41 -10.40 12.35
C ARG A 167 2.39 -9.93 10.90
N ILE A 168 1.58 -8.93 10.64
CA ILE A 168 1.49 -8.20 9.38
C ILE A 168 2.13 -6.82 9.54
N SER A 169 2.65 -6.28 8.43
CA SER A 169 3.30 -4.98 8.35
C SER A 169 2.49 -4.06 7.45
N LYS A 170 1.70 -3.15 8.02
CA LYS A 170 0.84 -2.23 7.27
C LYS A 170 1.57 -0.93 7.01
N PHE A 171 1.64 -0.51 5.75
CA PHE A 171 2.13 0.82 5.40
C PHE A 171 1.04 1.84 5.68
N ILE A 172 1.27 2.73 6.66
CA ILE A 172 0.34 3.81 7.00
C ILE A 172 0.67 5.07 6.19
N GLY A 173 1.94 5.28 5.90
CA GLY A 173 2.40 6.50 5.26
C GLY A 173 3.89 6.73 5.43
N VAL A 174 4.27 7.99 5.53
CA VAL A 174 5.66 8.43 5.64
C VAL A 174 5.81 9.27 6.89
N ASP A 175 6.77 8.89 7.74
CA ASP A 175 7.23 9.73 8.83
C ASP A 175 8.26 10.72 8.28
N VAL A 176 8.12 11.98 8.66
CA VAL A 176 9.00 13.06 8.26
C VAL A 176 9.50 13.75 9.52
N VAL A 177 10.81 13.94 9.61
CA VAL A 177 11.46 14.62 10.74
C VAL A 177 12.27 15.78 10.20
N ARG A 178 11.96 16.99 10.65
CA ARG A 178 12.69 18.18 10.25
C ARG A 178 14.11 18.19 10.81
N LYS A 179 15.05 18.53 9.93
CA LYS A 179 16.42 18.96 10.23
C LYS A 179 16.56 20.47 10.08
N GLU A 180 17.73 21.00 10.37
CA GLU A 180 18.06 22.41 10.15
C GLU A 180 18.02 22.78 8.65
N GLY A 181 17.68 24.04 8.35
CA GLY A 181 17.81 24.60 7.00
C GLY A 181 16.79 24.09 5.96
N GLY A 182 15.57 23.71 6.35
CA GLY A 182 14.54 23.25 5.40
C GLY A 182 14.83 21.87 4.80
N LEU A 183 15.70 21.10 5.48
CA LEU A 183 15.99 19.71 5.19
C LEU A 183 15.10 18.82 6.06
N TYR A 184 14.62 17.70 5.52
CA TYR A 184 13.75 16.77 6.21
C TYR A 184 14.25 15.35 5.95
N GLU A 185 14.40 14.55 7.00
CA GLU A 185 14.56 13.10 6.87
C GLU A 185 13.19 12.46 6.73
N TYR A 186 13.11 11.38 5.95
CA TYR A 186 11.87 10.65 5.81
C TYR A 186 12.06 9.14 5.77
N SER A 187 11.07 8.43 6.32
CA SER A 187 11.06 6.98 6.37
C SER A 187 9.65 6.43 6.23
N PRO A 188 9.49 5.20 5.72
CA PRO A 188 8.20 4.54 5.77
C PRO A 188 7.69 4.40 7.19
N ASN A 189 6.45 4.81 7.41
CA ASN A 189 5.72 4.53 8.64
C ASN A 189 5.00 3.18 8.49
N ILE A 190 5.45 2.19 9.25
CA ILE A 190 4.93 0.83 9.23
C ILE A 190 4.34 0.49 10.60
N GLU A 191 3.07 0.12 10.61
CA GLU A 191 2.41 -0.45 11.78
C GLU A 191 2.48 -1.97 11.74
N ILE A 192 2.87 -2.56 12.87
CA ILE A 192 2.93 -4.00 13.03
C ILE A 192 1.68 -4.44 13.78
N GLY A 193 0.86 -5.25 13.12
CA GLY A 193 -0.40 -5.73 13.67
C GLY A 193 -0.64 -7.20 13.43
N ARG A 194 -1.88 -7.62 13.65
CA ARG A 194 -2.42 -8.94 13.28
C ARG A 194 -3.70 -8.75 12.47
N TYR A 195 -4.04 -9.74 11.66
CA TYR A 195 -5.28 -9.76 10.91
C TYR A 195 -6.03 -11.05 11.17
N SER A 196 -7.27 -10.92 11.61
CA SER A 196 -8.21 -12.03 11.76
C SER A 196 -9.11 -12.09 10.53
N PHE A 197 -9.24 -13.27 9.91
CA PHE A 197 -10.18 -13.43 8.82
C PHE A 197 -11.61 -13.40 9.38
N PRO A 198 -12.52 -12.63 8.75
CA PRO A 198 -13.93 -12.65 9.13
C PRO A 198 -14.50 -14.08 9.10
N ASP A 199 -15.39 -14.42 10.03
CA ASP A 199 -15.95 -15.78 10.12
C ASP A 199 -16.59 -16.24 8.81
N ARG A 200 -17.29 -15.34 8.13
CA ARG A 200 -17.84 -15.58 6.78
C ARG A 200 -16.77 -16.06 5.78
N ILE A 201 -15.57 -15.49 5.81
CA ILE A 201 -14.48 -15.87 4.91
C ILE A 201 -13.94 -17.25 5.27
N LYS A 202 -13.79 -17.55 6.57
CA LYS A 202 -13.37 -18.87 7.05
C LYS A 202 -14.37 -19.96 6.68
N GLU A 203 -15.67 -19.68 6.82
CA GLU A 203 -16.76 -20.57 6.41
C GLU A 203 -16.76 -20.83 4.90
N LEU A 204 -16.60 -19.78 4.08
CA LEU A 204 -16.50 -19.91 2.63
C LEU A 204 -15.28 -20.73 2.20
N ASN A 205 -14.13 -20.48 2.82
CA ASN A 205 -12.92 -21.25 2.56
C ASN A 205 -13.12 -22.73 2.88
N LYS A 206 -13.72 -23.04 4.04
CA LYS A 206 -14.05 -24.41 4.43
C LYS A 206 -15.02 -25.08 3.45
N ALA A 207 -16.08 -24.41 3.04
CA ALA A 207 -17.03 -24.95 2.07
C ALA A 207 -16.35 -25.26 0.72
N LYS A 208 -15.36 -24.47 0.31
CA LYS A 208 -14.56 -24.73 -0.90
C LYS A 208 -13.66 -25.96 -0.74
N ILE A 209 -13.07 -26.18 0.44
CA ILE A 209 -12.30 -27.38 0.77
C ILE A 209 -13.20 -28.62 0.71
N ASP A 210 -14.33 -28.61 1.43
CA ASP A 210 -15.26 -29.74 1.50
C ASP A 210 -15.79 -30.13 0.10
N LYS A 211 -16.06 -29.13 -0.75
CA LYS A 211 -16.45 -29.34 -2.14
C LYS A 211 -15.33 -29.97 -2.98
N PHE A 212 -14.08 -29.58 -2.76
CA PHE A 212 -12.94 -30.15 -3.47
C PHE A 212 -12.71 -31.61 -3.05
N GLU A 213 -12.75 -31.90 -1.74
CA GLU A 213 -12.56 -33.25 -1.22
C GLU A 213 -13.66 -34.22 -1.65
N SER A 214 -14.92 -33.79 -1.66
CA SER A 214 -16.04 -34.62 -2.15
C SER A 214 -15.89 -35.00 -3.62
N LEU A 215 -15.41 -34.10 -4.48
CA LEU A 215 -15.14 -34.41 -5.89
C LEU A 215 -14.00 -35.42 -6.07
N VAL A 216 -12.96 -35.36 -5.24
CA VAL A 216 -11.84 -36.32 -5.28
C VAL A 216 -12.29 -37.72 -4.86
N VAL A 217 -13.24 -37.82 -3.92
CA VAL A 217 -13.77 -39.11 -3.45
C VAL A 217 -14.70 -39.77 -4.48
N GLU A 218 -15.45 -39.00 -5.27
CA GLU A 218 -16.33 -39.52 -6.32
C GLU A 218 -15.54 -40.06 -7.54
N ASP A 219 -14.40 -39.46 -7.87
CA ASP A 219 -13.56 -39.83 -9.03
C ASP A 219 -12.72 -41.11 -8.80
N HIS A 220 -12.69 -41.65 -7.57
CA HIS A 220 -12.05 -42.93 -7.28
C HIS A 220 -12.97 -44.15 -7.50
N SER A 221 -14.15 -43.95 -8.10
CA SER A 221 -15.11 -45.00 -8.43
C SER A 221 -15.24 -45.33 -9.92
N ASN A 222 -14.50 -44.69 -10.82
CA ASN A 222 -14.45 -45.07 -12.25
C ASN A 222 -13.08 -44.79 -12.89
N ASP A 223 -12.81 -45.58 -13.91
CA ASP A 223 -11.56 -45.80 -14.63
C ASP A 223 -10.71 -44.59 -15.10
N GLU A 224 -9.43 -44.94 -15.26
CA GLU A 224 -8.35 -44.40 -16.10
C GLU A 224 -8.64 -43.20 -17.05
N ASP A 225 -7.65 -42.29 -17.05
CA ASP A 225 -7.31 -41.32 -18.09
C ASP A 225 -8.30 -40.18 -18.39
N SER A 226 -8.18 -39.08 -17.63
CA SER A 226 -8.28 -37.71 -18.16
C SER A 226 -7.79 -36.68 -17.13
N ARG A 227 -6.55 -36.20 -17.21
CA ARG A 227 -6.12 -35.02 -16.43
C ARG A 227 -6.64 -33.74 -17.10
N PRO A 228 -7.50 -32.93 -16.47
CA PRO A 228 -7.85 -31.61 -17.00
C PRO A 228 -6.69 -30.64 -16.75
N SER A 229 -6.40 -29.79 -17.73
CA SER A 229 -5.35 -28.78 -17.65
C SER A 229 -5.62 -27.75 -16.53
N ARG A 230 -4.62 -27.55 -15.69
CA ARG A 230 -4.52 -26.51 -14.65
C ARG A 230 -4.74 -25.12 -15.27
N TYR A 231 -5.84 -24.47 -14.87
CA TYR A 231 -6.15 -23.04 -15.07
C TYR A 231 -6.39 -22.60 -16.52
N GLY A 232 -7.66 -22.63 -16.95
CA GLY A 232 -8.13 -21.86 -18.10
C GLY A 232 -9.00 -20.69 -17.63
N TYR A 233 -8.56 -19.45 -17.86
CA TYR A 233 -9.45 -18.29 -17.88
C TYR A 233 -9.03 -17.30 -18.96
N SER A 234 -10.04 -16.84 -19.71
CA SER A 234 -9.99 -15.89 -20.80
C SER A 234 -10.69 -14.59 -20.38
N SER A 235 -9.98 -13.49 -20.60
CA SER A 235 -10.40 -12.06 -20.52
C SER A 235 -10.18 -11.33 -19.19
N TRP A 236 -9.79 -10.06 -19.36
CA TRP A 236 -9.20 -9.12 -18.39
C TRP A 236 -10.20 -8.02 -17.94
N ASP A 237 -11.47 -8.14 -18.33
CA ASP A 237 -12.40 -6.98 -18.33
C ASP A 237 -13.25 -6.80 -17.06
N GLU A 238 -13.04 -7.60 -16.00
CA GLU A 238 -13.80 -7.46 -14.74
C GLU A 238 -13.08 -6.65 -13.63
N MET A 239 -11.90 -6.07 -13.90
CA MET A 239 -11.08 -5.39 -12.87
C MET A 239 -11.49 -3.95 -12.51
N SER A 240 -12.37 -3.29 -13.27
CA SER A 240 -12.66 -1.85 -13.07
C SER A 240 -13.73 -1.54 -12.01
N PHE A 241 -14.24 -2.53 -11.26
CA PHE A 241 -15.37 -2.32 -10.34
C PHE A 241 -15.01 -2.30 -8.84
N TYR A 242 -13.78 -2.64 -8.46
CA TYR A 242 -13.42 -2.89 -7.04
C TYR A 242 -12.67 -1.76 -6.31
N GLU A 243 -12.37 -0.62 -6.96
CA GLU A 243 -11.75 0.53 -6.26
C GLU A 243 -12.73 1.32 -5.35
N ALA A 244 -14.00 0.91 -5.23
CA ALA A 244 -15.05 1.65 -4.51
C ALA A 244 -15.53 1.03 -3.18
N TYR A 245 -14.95 -0.08 -2.72
CA TYR A 245 -15.50 -0.88 -1.59
C TYR A 245 -14.55 -1.03 -0.37
N GLU A 246 -13.71 -0.04 -0.08
CA GLU A 246 -12.99 0.07 1.21
C GLU A 246 -13.77 0.87 2.26
N GLY A 247 -15.01 0.47 2.52
CA GLY A 247 -15.86 1.10 3.52
C GLY A 247 -16.70 0.06 4.24
N ASP A 248 -16.06 -0.70 5.14
CA ASP A 248 -16.64 -1.22 6.39
C ASP A 248 -15.61 -2.15 7.06
N SER A 249 -14.80 -1.60 7.96
CA SER A 249 -13.80 -2.32 8.74
C SER A 249 -14.13 -2.27 10.23
N ASP A 250 -15.17 -3.01 10.64
CA ASP A 250 -15.49 -3.26 12.07
C ASP A 250 -14.83 -4.55 12.60
N ALA A 251 -13.67 -4.95 12.06
CA ALA A 251 -13.00 -6.21 12.42
C ALA A 251 -11.66 -6.03 13.16
N TRP A 252 -11.41 -4.88 13.78
CA TRP A 252 -10.15 -4.62 14.47
C TRP A 252 -10.30 -4.65 16.00
N GLU A 253 -9.73 -5.67 16.63
CA GLU A 253 -9.44 -5.63 18.06
C GLU A 253 -8.08 -4.93 18.25
N LEU A 254 -8.13 -3.74 18.86
CA LEU A 254 -6.94 -3.04 19.36
C LEU A 254 -6.54 -3.69 20.69
N ASP A 255 -5.48 -4.49 20.69
CA ASP A 255 -4.80 -4.88 21.93
C ASP A 255 -4.11 -3.63 22.52
N ASN A 256 -4.77 -2.98 23.47
CA ASN A 256 -4.20 -1.89 24.27
C ASN A 256 -3.09 -2.43 25.19
N ILE A 257 -1.88 -1.89 25.08
CA ILE A 257 -0.84 -1.88 26.13
C ILE A 257 -0.47 -0.43 26.40
#